data_AF-A0A8H4JAR9-F1
#
_entry.id   AF-A0A8H4JAR9-F1
#
_cell.length_a   1.000
_cell.length_b   1.000
_cell.length_c   1.000
_cell.angle_alpha   90.00
_cell.angle_beta   90.00
_cell.angle_gamma   90.00
#
_symmetry.space_group_name_H-M   'P 1'
#
loop_
_entity.id
_entity.type
_entity.pdbx_description
1 polymer ?
#
loop_
_entity_poly.entity_id
_entity_poly.type
_entity_poly.pdbx_seq_one_letter_code
_entity_poly.pdbx_strand_id
1 'polypeptide(L)'
;MADAALPTMASDCPYALVRPWKDPNVHVGIAALQRAKVVWKSRLEATSTLQDLATIAEECCCARHHRNKIWGSGLAQELANRWQNEIRNALGLSTHGRNISVKTEDTKTSVPITFAKHQVLKEETLLSKLQSDVDLQACKIGSLYFYTYADDAFGGMIKIGYTSWTIDSRLHEWAECGNGYPKLLDSLSGVRHPGRIELLIHFELAEWWYAQRWCEHHRKAHIEWFKVDLERVRTVARFWCRWMQDANPYDRRGRLTALWVGHIEFLVQHDNPITAEAMVQIQKIEEGSDEVYEFIDDERLRKKEDAVVKEEVEED
;
A
#
# COMPACT_ATOMS: atom_id res chain seq x y z
N MET A 1 -37.77 -26.84 9.19
CA MET A 1 -37.89 -26.48 7.76
C MET A 1 -38.09 -24.98 7.68
N ALA A 2 -37.00 -24.25 7.46
CA ALA A 2 -36.99 -22.83 7.14
C ALA A 2 -35.74 -22.61 6.30
N ASP A 3 -35.96 -22.30 5.02
CA ASP A 3 -34.93 -22.07 4.01
C ASP A 3 -34.11 -20.81 4.34
N ALA A 4 -32.80 -20.98 4.43
CA ALA A 4 -31.85 -19.89 4.46
C ALA A 4 -31.40 -19.58 3.02
N ALA A 5 -31.87 -18.47 2.48
CA ALA A 5 -31.37 -17.93 1.22
C ALA A 5 -29.95 -17.37 1.42
N LEU A 6 -28.99 -17.91 0.66
CA LEU A 6 -27.62 -17.40 0.54
C LEU A 6 -27.61 -16.09 -0.28
N PRO A 7 -26.75 -15.10 0.04
CA PRO A 7 -26.62 -13.90 -0.78
C PRO A 7 -25.91 -14.20 -2.10
N THR A 8 -26.50 -13.69 -3.18
CA THR A 8 -26.04 -13.77 -4.55
C THR A 8 -24.72 -13.01 -4.77
N MET A 9 -23.90 -13.62 -5.63
CA MET A 9 -22.52 -13.25 -5.94
C MET A 9 -22.37 -11.88 -6.61
N ALA A 10 -21.27 -11.20 -6.25
CA ALA A 10 -20.67 -10.11 -7.00
C ALA A 10 -20.39 -10.53 -8.45
N SER A 11 -21.09 -9.89 -9.39
CA SER A 11 -21.06 -10.21 -10.82
C SER A 11 -20.55 -9.09 -11.73
N ASP A 12 -19.88 -8.06 -11.18
CA ASP A 12 -19.38 -6.93 -11.98
C ASP A 12 -17.85 -6.81 -11.94
N CYS A 13 -17.17 -7.82 -12.50
CA CYS A 13 -15.81 -7.65 -13.00
C CYS A 13 -15.75 -8.13 -14.45
N PRO A 14 -15.48 -7.26 -15.45
CA PRO A 14 -15.47 -7.64 -16.86
C PRO A 14 -14.35 -8.63 -17.22
N TYR A 15 -13.42 -8.88 -16.30
CA TYR A 15 -12.35 -9.87 -16.44
C TYR A 15 -12.53 -10.99 -15.41
N ALA A 16 -13.60 -11.78 -15.59
CA ALA A 16 -13.64 -13.12 -15.02
C ALA A 16 -12.50 -13.92 -15.65
N LEU A 17 -11.58 -14.43 -14.82
CA LEU A 17 -10.32 -15.09 -15.19
C LEU A 17 -10.44 -16.32 -16.11
N VAL A 18 -11.61 -16.65 -16.65
CA VAL A 18 -11.83 -17.84 -17.49
C VAL A 18 -12.97 -17.64 -18.52
N ARG A 19 -12.89 -16.64 -19.41
CA ARG A 19 -13.70 -16.65 -20.64
C ARG A 19 -12.81 -16.55 -21.89
N PRO A 20 -13.08 -17.35 -22.95
CA PRO A 20 -12.39 -17.20 -24.23
C PRO A 20 -12.65 -15.80 -24.80
N TRP A 21 -11.57 -15.13 -25.20
CA TRP A 21 -11.57 -13.79 -25.79
C TRP A 21 -12.50 -13.74 -27.02
N LYS A 22 -13.67 -13.12 -26.87
CA LYS A 22 -14.61 -12.86 -27.99
C LYS A 22 -15.26 -11.46 -27.94
N ASP A 23 -14.82 -10.55 -27.07
CA ASP A 23 -15.43 -9.21 -26.99
C ASP A 23 -14.42 -8.09 -27.30
N PRO A 24 -14.60 -7.32 -28.39
CA PRO A 24 -13.69 -6.26 -28.82
C PRO A 24 -13.84 -4.91 -28.07
N ASN A 25 -14.74 -4.77 -27.11
CA ASN A 25 -15.10 -3.45 -26.54
C ASN A 25 -14.38 -3.01 -25.24
N VAL A 26 -13.25 -3.61 -24.85
CA VAL A 26 -12.53 -3.16 -23.65
C VAL A 26 -11.35 -2.24 -23.99
N HIS A 27 -11.52 -0.93 -23.78
CA HIS A 27 -10.52 0.11 -24.07
C HIS A 27 -9.16 -0.10 -23.38
N VAL A 28 -9.11 -0.81 -22.25
CA VAL A 28 -7.85 -1.18 -21.55
C VAL A 28 -7.04 -2.21 -22.36
N GLY A 29 -7.72 -3.08 -23.12
CA GLY A 29 -7.07 -4.05 -24.00
C GLY A 29 -6.30 -3.42 -25.14
N ILE A 30 -6.71 -2.23 -25.62
CA ILE A 30 -6.08 -1.55 -26.77
C ILE A 30 -4.69 -1.02 -26.41
N ALA A 31 -4.51 -0.43 -25.22
CA ALA A 31 -3.21 0.06 -24.77
C ALA A 31 -2.23 -1.09 -24.48
N ALA A 32 -2.71 -2.18 -23.89
CA ALA A 32 -1.91 -3.40 -23.69
C ALA A 32 -1.53 -4.04 -25.04
N LEU A 33 -2.46 -4.10 -26.00
CA LEU A 33 -2.21 -4.56 -27.38
C LEU A 33 -1.20 -3.67 -28.12
N GLN A 34 -1.25 -2.35 -27.95
CA GLN A 34 -0.31 -1.43 -28.58
C GLN A 34 1.11 -1.59 -28.02
N ARG A 35 1.27 -1.75 -26.69
CA ARG A 35 2.57 -2.04 -26.06
C ARG A 35 3.09 -3.42 -26.48
N ALA A 36 2.23 -4.44 -26.47
CA ALA A 36 2.59 -5.78 -26.95
C ALA A 36 3.06 -5.76 -28.41
N LYS A 37 2.40 -4.99 -29.29
CA LYS A 37 2.83 -4.81 -30.70
C LYS A 37 4.21 -4.16 -30.85
N VAL A 38 4.54 -3.18 -30.00
CA VAL A 38 5.85 -2.47 -30.01
C VAL A 38 6.96 -3.37 -29.49
N VAL A 39 6.72 -4.09 -28.38
CA VAL A 39 7.65 -5.08 -27.82
C VAL A 39 7.92 -6.20 -28.82
N TRP A 40 6.88 -6.68 -29.51
CA TRP A 40 6.97 -7.81 -30.44
C TRP A 40 7.70 -7.51 -31.75
N LYS A 41 7.67 -6.26 -32.22
CA LYS A 41 8.43 -5.86 -33.42
C LYS A 41 9.94 -5.90 -33.23
N SER A 42 10.42 -6.05 -31.99
CA SER A 42 11.79 -5.66 -31.63
C SER A 42 12.68 -6.79 -31.07
N ARG A 43 12.15 -7.93 -30.62
CA ARG A 43 12.99 -8.99 -30.02
C ARG A 43 12.46 -10.40 -30.22
N LEU A 44 13.36 -11.31 -30.63
CA LEU A 44 13.14 -12.75 -30.76
C LEU A 44 14.04 -13.49 -29.76
N GLU A 45 13.90 -13.14 -28.49
CA GLU A 45 14.45 -13.92 -27.37
C GLU A 45 13.25 -14.40 -26.54
N ALA A 46 12.97 -15.70 -26.58
CA ALA A 46 11.74 -16.30 -26.05
C ALA A 46 11.52 -16.06 -24.55
N THR A 47 12.61 -15.85 -23.80
CA THR A 47 12.62 -15.55 -22.36
C THR A 47 12.17 -14.13 -22.05
N SER A 48 12.61 -13.14 -22.84
CA SER A 48 12.17 -11.73 -22.71
C SER A 48 10.65 -11.62 -22.93
N THR A 49 10.14 -12.33 -23.94
CA THR A 49 8.71 -12.30 -24.29
C THR A 49 7.81 -12.88 -23.20
N LEU A 50 8.25 -13.92 -22.48
CA LEU A 50 7.49 -14.50 -21.37
C LEU A 50 7.40 -13.55 -20.17
N GLN A 51 8.50 -12.90 -19.82
CA GLN A 51 8.52 -11.93 -18.74
C GLN A 51 7.62 -10.73 -19.06
N ASP A 52 7.67 -10.24 -20.30
CA ASP A 52 6.81 -9.14 -20.77
C ASP A 52 5.33 -9.54 -20.71
N LEU A 53 4.97 -10.75 -21.14
CA LEU A 53 3.60 -11.27 -21.05
C LEU A 53 3.14 -11.46 -19.60
N ALA A 54 4.02 -11.89 -18.69
CA ALA A 54 3.71 -12.00 -17.28
C ALA A 54 3.46 -10.63 -16.65
N THR A 55 4.26 -9.62 -16.99
CA THR A 55 4.02 -8.24 -16.58
C THR A 55 2.69 -7.71 -17.12
N ILE A 56 2.36 -7.97 -18.39
CA ILE A 56 1.07 -7.58 -18.97
C ILE A 56 -0.09 -8.29 -18.23
N ALA A 57 0.06 -9.57 -17.90
CA ALA A 57 -0.92 -10.32 -17.13
C ALA A 57 -1.19 -9.68 -15.76
N GLU A 58 -0.14 -9.29 -15.04
CA GLU A 58 -0.24 -8.58 -13.76
C GLU A 58 -0.96 -7.22 -13.90
N GLU A 59 -0.63 -6.46 -14.95
CA GLU A 59 -1.21 -5.13 -15.21
C GLU A 59 -2.67 -5.19 -15.63
N CYS A 60 -3.07 -6.21 -16.39
CA CYS A 60 -4.45 -6.39 -16.86
C CYS A 60 -5.43 -6.78 -15.75
N CYS A 61 -4.92 -7.18 -14.58
CA CYS A 61 -5.75 -7.60 -13.47
C CYS A 61 -6.22 -6.40 -12.65
N CYS A 62 -7.49 -6.43 -12.23
CA CYS A 62 -8.03 -5.36 -11.40
C CYS A 62 -7.22 -5.25 -10.10
N ALA A 63 -6.70 -4.04 -9.84
CA ALA A 63 -5.79 -3.78 -8.72
C ALA A 63 -6.38 -4.21 -7.37
N ARG A 64 -7.71 -4.04 -7.21
CA ARG A 64 -8.41 -4.24 -5.95
C ARG A 64 -8.69 -5.69 -5.56
N HIS A 65 -8.86 -6.61 -6.52
CA HIS A 65 -9.34 -7.98 -6.21
C HIS A 65 -8.46 -9.09 -6.77
N HIS A 66 -7.86 -8.89 -7.96
CA HIS A 66 -7.14 -9.96 -8.64
C HIS A 66 -5.62 -9.77 -8.61
N ARG A 67 -5.13 -8.53 -8.59
CA ARG A 67 -3.69 -8.26 -8.60
C ARG A 67 -2.97 -8.95 -7.44
N ASN A 68 -3.47 -8.85 -6.20
CA ASN A 68 -2.85 -9.49 -5.02
C ASN A 68 -2.85 -11.03 -5.06
N LYS A 69 -3.74 -11.65 -5.84
CA LYS A 69 -3.76 -13.11 -6.02
C LYS A 69 -2.83 -13.58 -7.13
N ILE A 70 -2.60 -12.74 -8.13
CA ILE A 70 -1.77 -13.05 -9.28
C ILE A 70 -0.31 -12.69 -9.02
N TRP A 71 -0.06 -11.70 -8.16
CA TRP A 71 1.29 -11.31 -7.81
C TRP A 71 1.98 -12.39 -6.97
N GLY A 72 3.10 -12.92 -7.49
CA GLY A 72 3.97 -13.86 -6.77
C GLY A 72 3.42 -15.28 -6.56
N SER A 73 2.16 -15.57 -6.95
CA SER A 73 1.58 -16.92 -6.89
C SER A 73 2.01 -17.84 -8.04
N GLY A 74 2.76 -17.32 -9.01
CA GLY A 74 3.08 -18.02 -10.26
C GLY A 74 1.97 -17.96 -11.32
N LEU A 75 0.75 -17.52 -10.97
CA LEU A 75 -0.38 -17.45 -11.91
C LEU A 75 -0.12 -16.52 -13.10
N ALA A 76 0.62 -15.42 -12.90
CA ALA A 76 1.03 -14.54 -14.00
C ALA A 76 1.90 -15.28 -15.02
N GLN A 77 2.82 -16.13 -14.54
CA GLN A 77 3.70 -16.92 -15.39
C GLN A 77 2.93 -18.01 -16.13
N GLU A 78 1.99 -18.68 -15.45
CA GLU A 78 1.09 -19.65 -16.08
C GLU A 78 0.26 -19.00 -17.20
N LEU A 79 -0.30 -17.82 -16.93
CA LEU A 79 -1.08 -17.07 -17.91
C LEU A 79 -0.21 -16.59 -19.08
N ALA A 80 1.01 -16.12 -18.81
CA ALA A 80 1.98 -15.72 -19.83
C ALA A 80 2.37 -16.90 -20.73
N ASN A 81 2.64 -18.07 -20.16
CA ASN A 81 2.92 -19.29 -20.91
C ASN A 81 1.74 -19.67 -21.83
N ARG A 82 0.52 -19.60 -21.29
CA ARG A 82 -0.69 -19.85 -22.08
C ARG A 82 -0.83 -18.85 -23.24
N TRP A 83 -0.70 -17.55 -22.97
CA TRP A 83 -0.76 -16.52 -24.02
C TRP A 83 0.33 -16.69 -25.06
N GLN A 84 1.56 -17.01 -24.66
CA GLN A 84 2.64 -17.27 -25.61
C GLN A 84 2.30 -18.45 -26.54
N ASN A 85 1.75 -19.54 -25.99
CA ASN A 85 1.31 -20.69 -26.78
C ASN A 85 0.16 -20.33 -27.74
N GLU A 86 -0.84 -19.57 -27.27
CA GLU A 86 -1.95 -19.10 -28.09
C GLU A 86 -1.47 -18.20 -29.24
N ILE A 87 -0.53 -17.28 -28.98
CA ILE A 87 0.09 -16.42 -29.99
C ILE A 87 0.90 -17.22 -31.00
N ARG A 88 1.74 -18.16 -30.55
CA ARG A 88 2.52 -19.05 -31.43
C ARG A 88 1.63 -19.87 -32.35
N ASN A 89 0.53 -20.41 -31.81
CA ASN A 89 -0.46 -21.15 -32.57
C ASN A 89 -1.12 -20.28 -33.64
N ALA A 90 -1.53 -19.05 -33.29
CA ALA A 90 -2.15 -18.11 -34.23
C ALA A 90 -1.19 -17.68 -35.37
N LEU A 91 0.12 -17.65 -35.11
CA LEU A 91 1.15 -17.32 -36.10
C LEU A 91 1.59 -18.52 -36.95
N GLY A 92 1.00 -19.71 -36.77
CA GLY A 92 1.42 -20.92 -37.48
C GLY A 92 2.81 -21.42 -37.07
N LEU A 93 3.36 -20.93 -35.96
CA LEU A 93 4.66 -21.34 -35.40
C LEU A 93 4.55 -22.56 -34.48
N SER A 94 3.40 -23.23 -34.50
CA SER A 94 3.14 -24.43 -33.73
C SER A 94 3.76 -25.62 -34.44
N THR A 95 4.82 -26.17 -33.87
CA THR A 95 5.33 -27.48 -34.26
C THR A 95 4.27 -28.51 -33.87
N HIS A 96 3.46 -28.94 -34.83
CA HIS A 96 2.64 -30.14 -34.67
C HIS A 96 3.54 -31.30 -34.27
N GLY A 97 3.37 -31.80 -33.04
CA GLY A 97 3.97 -33.07 -32.61
C GLY A 97 5.09 -32.95 -31.58
N ARG A 98 4.74 -32.56 -30.35
CA ARG A 98 5.07 -33.32 -29.14
C ARG A 98 4.34 -32.66 -27.98
N ASN A 99 3.36 -33.37 -27.42
CA ASN A 99 2.95 -33.14 -26.05
C ASN A 99 4.15 -33.45 -25.16
N ILE A 100 5.02 -32.45 -24.96
CA ILE A 100 5.99 -32.48 -23.88
C ILE A 100 5.12 -32.29 -22.64
N SER A 101 4.65 -33.40 -22.08
CA SER A 101 4.23 -33.47 -20.69
C SER A 101 5.49 -33.11 -19.89
N VAL A 102 5.65 -31.82 -19.63
CA VAL A 102 6.66 -31.32 -18.71
C VAL A 102 6.24 -31.90 -17.37
N LYS A 103 6.86 -33.03 -17.02
CA LYS A 103 6.89 -33.51 -15.65
C LYS A 103 7.59 -32.41 -14.88
N THR A 104 6.81 -31.55 -14.24
CA THR A 104 7.28 -30.70 -13.16
C THR A 104 7.82 -31.63 -12.09
N GLU A 105 9.13 -31.88 -12.12
CA GLU A 105 9.81 -32.42 -10.95
C GLU A 105 9.61 -31.40 -9.84
N ASP A 106 8.94 -31.82 -8.77
CA ASP A 106 8.70 -31.09 -7.52
C ASP A 106 10.02 -30.87 -6.76
N THR A 107 11.04 -30.31 -7.41
CA THR A 107 12.07 -29.59 -6.68
C THR A 107 11.42 -28.29 -6.23
N LYS A 108 10.88 -28.34 -5.01
CA LYS A 108 10.30 -27.24 -4.25
C LYS A 108 11.38 -26.17 -4.02
N THR A 109 11.72 -25.48 -5.10
CA THR A 109 12.64 -24.36 -5.11
C THR A 109 11.83 -23.23 -4.52
N SER A 110 12.06 -22.92 -3.24
CA SER A 110 11.35 -21.85 -2.54
C SER A 110 11.41 -20.59 -3.39
N VAL A 111 10.23 -20.10 -3.81
CA VAL A 111 10.15 -18.92 -4.67
C VAL A 111 10.88 -17.78 -3.95
N PRO A 112 11.87 -17.13 -4.60
CA PRO A 112 12.63 -16.07 -3.94
C PRO A 112 11.70 -14.96 -3.45
N ILE A 113 11.94 -14.52 -2.22
CA ILE A 113 11.17 -13.43 -1.61
C ILE A 113 11.41 -12.18 -2.46
N THR A 114 10.32 -11.61 -2.95
CA THR A 114 10.37 -10.43 -3.82
C THR A 114 9.47 -9.34 -3.27
N PHE A 115 9.99 -8.12 -3.33
CA PHE A 115 9.27 -6.91 -2.95
C PHE A 115 8.93 -6.10 -4.19
N ALA A 116 7.79 -5.42 -4.14
CA ALA A 116 7.42 -4.41 -5.10
C ALA A 116 6.90 -3.18 -4.36
N LYS A 117 7.13 -2.00 -4.93
CA LYS A 117 6.58 -0.76 -4.36
C LYS A 117 5.06 -0.89 -4.26
N HIS A 118 4.51 -0.60 -3.08
CA HIS A 118 3.08 -0.65 -2.85
C HIS A 118 2.41 0.47 -3.65
N GLN A 119 1.35 0.12 -4.40
CA GLN A 119 0.58 1.10 -5.16
C GLN A 119 -0.66 1.47 -4.36
N VAL A 120 -0.58 2.61 -3.68
CA VAL A 120 -1.71 3.24 -3.02
C VAL A 120 -2.67 3.80 -4.09
N LEU A 121 -3.98 3.66 -3.88
CA LEU A 121 -4.97 4.24 -4.79
C LEU A 121 -4.86 5.76 -4.80
N LYS A 122 -5.14 6.40 -5.95
CA LYS A 122 -4.94 7.86 -6.11
C LYS A 122 -5.79 8.68 -5.12
N GLU A 123 -6.93 8.15 -4.72
CA GLU A 123 -7.87 8.75 -3.77
C GLU A 123 -7.48 8.51 -2.30
N GLU A 124 -6.57 7.56 -2.06
CA GLU A 124 -6.06 7.25 -0.74
C GLU A 124 -4.78 8.06 -0.50
N THR A 125 -4.89 9.02 0.40
CA THR A 125 -3.79 9.90 0.81
C THR A 125 -3.73 9.94 2.32
N LEU A 126 -2.62 10.43 2.88
CA LEU A 126 -2.53 10.68 4.31
C LEU A 126 -3.69 11.58 4.77
N LEU A 127 -4.00 12.62 4.00
CA LEU A 127 -5.15 13.50 4.23
C LEU A 127 -6.47 12.73 4.29
N SER A 128 -6.78 11.90 3.29
CA SER A 128 -8.06 11.20 3.26
C SER A 128 -8.17 10.15 4.37
N LYS A 129 -7.06 9.54 4.81
CA LYS A 129 -7.05 8.65 5.98
C LYS A 129 -7.15 9.39 7.31
N LEU A 130 -6.56 10.57 7.42
CA LEU A 130 -6.64 11.42 8.62
C LEU A 130 -8.07 11.93 8.84
N GLN A 131 -8.77 12.27 7.76
CA GLN A 131 -10.15 12.74 7.81
C GLN A 131 -11.19 11.61 7.90
N SER A 132 -10.82 10.35 7.62
CA SER A 132 -11.78 9.25 7.70
C SER A 132 -12.22 8.98 9.15
N ASP A 133 -13.34 8.31 9.33
CA ASP A 133 -13.79 7.90 10.66
C ASP A 133 -12.89 6.78 11.23
N VAL A 134 -12.63 6.84 12.54
CA VAL A 134 -11.98 5.77 13.30
C VAL A 134 -13.01 4.66 13.54
N ASP A 135 -12.64 3.42 13.24
CA ASP A 135 -13.48 2.27 13.59
C ASP A 135 -13.65 2.17 15.12
N LEU A 136 -14.89 2.31 15.57
CA LEU A 136 -15.26 2.28 16.98
C LEU A 136 -15.15 0.88 17.61
N GLN A 137 -15.13 -0.17 16.79
CA GLN A 137 -14.91 -1.55 17.24
C GLN A 137 -13.42 -1.92 17.30
N ALA A 138 -12.55 -1.09 16.70
CA ALA A 138 -11.12 -1.30 16.78
C ALA A 138 -10.59 -1.13 18.21
N CYS A 139 -9.48 -1.80 18.49
CA CYS A 139 -8.83 -1.73 19.78
C CYS A 139 -8.42 -0.28 20.11
N LYS A 140 -8.80 0.20 21.29
CA LYS A 140 -8.53 1.58 21.74
C LYS A 140 -7.13 1.78 22.29
N ILE A 141 -6.54 0.73 22.86
CA ILE A 141 -5.19 0.73 23.42
C ILE A 141 -4.48 -0.54 22.94
N GLY A 142 -3.20 -0.42 22.60
CA GLY A 142 -2.36 -1.56 22.26
C GLY A 142 -0.90 -1.16 22.12
N SER A 143 -0.18 -1.88 21.26
CA SER A 143 1.24 -1.64 20.98
C SER A 143 1.50 -1.56 19.49
N LEU A 144 2.42 -0.68 19.11
CA LEU A 144 3.07 -0.68 17.81
C LEU A 144 4.38 -1.47 17.92
N TYR A 145 4.73 -2.19 16.87
CA TYR A 145 6.00 -2.90 16.78
C TYR A 145 6.60 -2.76 15.39
N PHE A 146 7.92 -2.81 15.35
CA PHE A 146 8.70 -2.77 14.12
C PHE A 146 9.65 -3.96 14.13
N TYR A 147 9.64 -4.76 13.08
CA TYR A 147 10.52 -5.93 12.99
C TYR A 147 11.08 -6.12 11.59
N THR A 148 12.10 -6.96 11.49
CA THR A 148 12.60 -7.48 10.21
C THR A 148 12.90 -8.98 10.33
N TYR A 149 13.20 -9.65 9.23
CA TYR A 149 13.78 -11.00 9.29
C TYR A 149 15.29 -10.91 9.10
N ALA A 150 16.01 -11.89 9.63
CA ALA A 150 17.48 -11.96 9.51
C ALA A 150 17.95 -12.33 8.09
N ASP A 151 17.05 -12.85 7.25
CA ASP A 151 17.33 -13.24 5.88
C ASP A 151 17.68 -12.01 5.02
N ASP A 152 18.83 -12.07 4.34
CA ASP A 152 19.33 -11.02 3.45
C ASP A 152 18.34 -10.68 2.32
N ALA A 153 17.42 -11.58 1.98
CA ALA A 153 16.34 -11.34 1.02
C ALA A 153 15.40 -10.20 1.45
N PHE A 154 15.31 -9.91 2.75
CA PHE A 154 14.58 -8.73 3.24
C PHE A 154 15.40 -7.46 3.11
N GLY A 155 16.72 -7.55 2.96
CA GLY A 155 17.60 -6.43 2.56
C GLY A 155 17.39 -5.16 3.37
N GLY A 156 17.11 -5.24 4.68
CA GLY A 156 16.82 -4.08 5.53
C GLY A 156 15.40 -3.50 5.41
N MET A 157 14.43 -4.27 4.90
CA MET A 157 13.01 -3.95 4.98
C MET A 157 12.54 -4.02 6.44
N ILE A 158 11.76 -3.04 6.86
CA ILE A 158 11.13 -2.99 8.19
C ILE A 158 9.63 -3.22 8.01
N LYS A 159 9.06 -4.17 8.74
CA LYS A 159 7.61 -4.28 8.86
C LYS A 159 7.12 -3.40 9.98
N ILE A 160 6.07 -2.64 9.73
CA ILE A 160 5.39 -1.81 10.72
C ILE A 160 4.04 -2.46 11.02
N GLY A 161 3.80 -2.81 12.28
CA GLY A 161 2.58 -3.50 12.70
C GLY A 161 2.03 -2.98 14.02
N TYR A 162 0.77 -3.33 14.31
CA TYR A 162 0.20 -3.18 15.64
C TYR A 162 -0.42 -4.46 16.19
N THR A 163 -0.64 -4.47 17.51
CA THR A 163 -1.35 -5.53 18.22
C THR A 163 -2.08 -4.97 19.45
N SER A 164 -3.23 -5.56 19.79
CA SER A 164 -3.90 -5.35 21.08
C SER A 164 -3.47 -6.36 22.15
N TRP A 165 -2.66 -7.35 21.76
CA TRP A 165 -2.14 -8.41 22.61
C TRP A 165 -0.67 -8.13 22.93
N THR A 166 0.07 -9.17 23.33
CA THR A 166 1.52 -9.08 23.47
C THR A 166 2.19 -9.06 22.09
N ILE A 167 3.32 -8.37 22.00
CA ILE A 167 4.15 -8.33 20.80
C ILE A 167 4.69 -9.73 20.49
N ASP A 168 5.13 -10.47 21.51
CA ASP A 168 5.69 -11.81 21.36
C ASP A 168 4.71 -12.79 20.68
N SER A 169 3.43 -12.78 21.08
CA SER A 169 2.41 -13.62 20.43
C SER A 169 2.26 -13.25 18.95
N ARG A 170 2.28 -11.95 18.63
CA ARG A 170 2.18 -11.49 17.25
C ARG A 170 3.43 -11.84 16.43
N LEU A 171 4.62 -11.77 17.00
CA LEU A 171 5.86 -12.22 16.35
C LEU A 171 5.86 -13.73 16.12
N HIS A 172 5.26 -14.51 17.01
CA HIS A 172 5.08 -15.94 16.82
C HIS A 172 4.19 -16.26 15.61
N GLU A 173 3.05 -15.57 15.47
CA GLU A 173 2.20 -15.68 14.26
C GLU A 173 2.98 -15.30 12.99
N TRP A 174 3.82 -14.26 13.04
CA TRP A 174 4.65 -13.89 11.90
C TRP A 174 5.77 -14.90 11.61
N ALA A 175 6.21 -15.70 12.58
CA ALA A 175 7.17 -16.78 12.34
C ALA A 175 6.58 -17.90 11.46
N GLU A 176 5.25 -18.07 11.46
CA GLU A 176 4.54 -19.05 10.62
C GLU A 176 4.64 -18.73 9.13
N CYS A 177 5.08 -17.51 8.76
CA CYS A 177 5.26 -17.08 7.37
C CYS A 177 6.35 -17.84 6.59
N GLY A 178 7.16 -18.65 7.27
CA GLY A 178 8.23 -19.44 6.65
C GLY A 178 9.55 -18.69 6.43
N ASN A 179 9.68 -17.46 6.96
CA ASN A 179 10.88 -16.62 6.81
C ASN A 179 11.79 -16.67 8.07
N GLY A 180 11.59 -17.65 8.95
CA GLY A 180 12.23 -17.71 10.27
C GLY A 180 11.53 -16.86 11.32
N TYR A 181 12.12 -16.77 12.51
CA TYR A 181 11.56 -15.97 13.61
C TYR A 181 11.86 -14.48 13.40
N PRO A 182 10.86 -13.57 13.49
CA PRO A 182 11.07 -12.14 13.39
C PRO A 182 12.08 -11.59 14.41
N LYS A 183 12.95 -10.68 13.96
CA LYS A 183 13.80 -9.86 14.84
C LYS A 183 13.07 -8.55 15.16
N LEU A 184 12.59 -8.42 16.39
CA LEU A 184 12.05 -7.16 16.90
C LEU A 184 13.14 -6.08 16.87
N LEU A 185 12.83 -4.93 16.28
CA LEU A 185 13.74 -3.79 16.16
C LEU A 185 13.44 -2.71 17.20
N ASP A 186 12.16 -2.39 17.38
CA ASP A 186 11.67 -1.47 18.41
C ASP A 186 10.14 -1.62 18.58
N SER A 187 9.57 -0.98 19.61
CA SER A 187 8.13 -1.00 19.89
C SER A 187 7.69 0.17 20.75
N LEU A 188 6.40 0.51 20.68
CA LEU A 188 5.75 1.51 21.53
C LEU A 188 4.52 0.85 22.16
N SER A 189 4.45 0.86 23.49
CA SER A 189 3.33 0.29 24.27
C SER A 189 2.36 1.37 24.76
N GLY A 190 1.14 0.98 25.12
CA GLY A 190 0.15 1.92 25.66
C GLY A 190 -0.37 2.92 24.62
N VAL A 191 -0.25 2.56 23.34
CA VAL A 191 -0.60 3.41 22.21
C VAL A 191 -2.11 3.50 22.07
N ARG A 192 -2.64 4.72 22.03
CA ARG A 192 -4.07 4.99 21.78
C ARG A 192 -4.41 4.84 20.30
N HIS A 193 -5.48 4.11 19.98
CA HIS A 193 -5.88 3.80 18.60
C HIS A 193 -4.71 3.26 17.74
N PRO A 194 -4.05 2.17 18.15
CA PRO A 194 -2.82 1.70 17.52
C PRO A 194 -2.99 1.35 16.03
N GLY A 195 -4.13 0.76 15.62
CA GLY A 195 -4.40 0.49 14.21
C GLY A 195 -4.60 1.76 13.38
N ARG A 196 -5.12 2.84 13.98
CA ARG A 196 -5.18 4.14 13.30
C ARG A 196 -3.78 4.72 13.13
N ILE A 197 -2.95 4.66 14.17
CA ILE A 197 -1.58 5.19 14.09
C ILE A 197 -0.75 4.41 13.08
N GLU A 198 -0.83 3.08 13.07
CA GLU A 198 -0.19 2.26 12.03
C GLU A 198 -0.57 2.75 10.63
N LEU A 199 -1.86 2.93 10.37
CA LEU A 199 -2.35 3.44 9.09
C LEU A 199 -1.76 4.81 8.74
N LEU A 200 -1.72 5.76 9.68
CA LEU A 200 -1.15 7.08 9.42
C LEU A 200 0.35 7.02 9.14
N ILE A 201 1.11 6.20 9.87
CA ILE A 201 2.53 5.96 9.62
C ILE A 201 2.74 5.39 8.21
N HIS A 202 1.94 4.39 7.81
CA HIS A 202 2.06 3.78 6.48
C HIS A 202 1.88 4.82 5.37
N PHE A 203 0.88 5.70 5.50
CA PHE A 203 0.60 6.74 4.51
C PHE A 203 1.62 7.89 4.50
N GLU A 204 2.17 8.28 5.65
CA GLU A 204 3.28 9.25 5.70
C GLU A 204 4.57 8.69 5.08
N LEU A 205 4.80 7.37 5.23
CA LEU A 205 5.95 6.68 4.67
C LEU A 205 5.66 6.03 3.30
N ALA A 206 4.59 6.45 2.61
CA ALA A 206 4.11 5.84 1.37
C ALA A 206 5.19 5.78 0.27
N GLU A 207 6.13 6.73 0.25
CA GLU A 207 7.24 6.73 -0.70
C GLU A 207 8.14 5.49 -0.58
N TRP A 208 8.31 4.98 0.64
CA TRP A 208 9.13 3.82 0.99
C TRP A 208 8.30 2.57 1.27
N TRP A 209 7.02 2.56 0.90
CA TRP A 209 6.10 1.46 1.19
C TRP A 209 6.17 0.37 0.11
N TYR A 210 6.36 -0.88 0.53
CA TYR A 210 6.51 -2.07 -0.31
C TYR A 210 5.56 -3.18 0.13
N ALA A 211 5.19 -4.03 -0.82
CA ALA A 211 4.54 -5.30 -0.57
C ALA A 211 5.51 -6.46 -0.82
N GLN A 212 5.57 -7.40 0.12
CA GLN A 212 6.06 -8.75 -0.17
C GLN A 212 5.03 -9.41 -1.09
N ARG A 213 5.44 -9.75 -2.31
CA ARG A 213 4.50 -10.13 -3.39
C ARG A 213 3.62 -11.31 -3.01
N TRP A 214 4.20 -12.31 -2.34
CA TRP A 214 3.47 -13.50 -1.95
C TRP A 214 4.05 -14.12 -0.68
N CYS A 215 3.15 -14.49 0.23
CA CYS A 215 3.45 -15.36 1.35
C CYS A 215 2.72 -16.69 1.12
N GLU A 216 3.46 -17.79 0.95
CA GLU A 216 2.89 -19.11 0.69
C GLU A 216 1.97 -19.58 1.81
N HIS A 217 2.34 -19.29 3.06
CA HIS A 217 1.56 -19.68 4.24
C HIS A 217 0.20 -18.96 4.29
N HIS A 218 0.22 -17.64 4.15
CA HIS A 218 -0.99 -16.82 4.25
C HIS A 218 -1.78 -16.69 2.95
N ARG A 219 -1.21 -17.16 1.83
CA ARG A 219 -1.78 -17.07 0.47
C ARG A 219 -2.24 -15.66 0.10
N LYS A 220 -1.46 -14.67 0.53
CA LYS A 220 -1.68 -13.25 0.26
C LYS A 220 -0.36 -12.49 0.29
N ALA A 221 -0.35 -11.32 -0.32
CA ALA A 221 0.72 -10.35 -0.14
C ALA A 221 0.71 -9.80 1.29
N HIS A 222 1.89 -9.51 1.83
CA HIS A 222 2.03 -8.69 3.03
C HIS A 222 2.40 -7.30 2.58
N ILE A 223 1.54 -6.34 2.87
CA ILE A 223 1.72 -4.99 2.34
C ILE A 223 2.46 -4.09 3.31
N GLU A 224 2.74 -4.51 4.54
CA GLU A 224 3.19 -3.60 5.60
C GLU A 224 4.73 -3.45 5.68
N TRP A 225 5.44 -3.52 4.55
CA TRP A 225 6.92 -3.47 4.50
C TRP A 225 7.45 -2.12 4.04
N PHE A 226 8.54 -1.65 4.64
CA PHE A 226 9.09 -0.32 4.37
C PHE A 226 10.60 -0.37 4.18
N LYS A 227 11.08 0.31 3.12
CA LYS A 227 12.51 0.45 2.83
C LYS A 227 13.02 1.80 3.32
N VAL A 228 13.13 1.94 4.63
CA VAL A 228 13.47 3.18 5.33
C VAL A 228 14.33 2.84 6.56
N ASP A 229 15.10 3.78 7.07
CA ASP A 229 15.85 3.58 8.30
C ASP A 229 14.95 3.52 9.54
N LEU A 230 15.41 2.80 10.57
CA LEU A 230 14.65 2.59 11.79
C LEU A 230 14.41 3.90 12.57
N GLU A 231 15.32 4.87 12.48
CA GLU A 231 15.20 6.12 13.24
C GLU A 231 14.09 7.02 12.69
N ARG A 232 13.95 7.08 11.36
CA ARG A 232 12.81 7.72 10.70
C ARG A 232 11.49 7.08 11.10
N VAL A 233 11.40 5.75 11.11
CA VAL A 233 10.19 5.02 11.55
C VAL A 233 9.84 5.36 12.99
N ARG A 234 10.83 5.32 13.90
CA ARG A 234 10.64 5.67 15.31
C ARG A 234 10.13 7.09 15.48
N THR A 235 10.75 8.05 14.79
CA THR A 235 10.39 9.47 14.88
C THR A 235 8.95 9.69 14.45
N VAL A 236 8.58 9.20 13.25
CA VAL A 236 7.20 9.33 12.72
C VAL A 236 6.19 8.65 13.65
N ALA A 237 6.49 7.44 14.12
CA ALA A 237 5.61 6.72 15.03
C ALA A 237 5.44 7.43 16.37
N ARG A 238 6.51 7.96 16.96
CA ARG A 238 6.46 8.71 18.22
C ARG A 238 5.63 9.98 18.07
N PHE A 239 5.78 10.72 16.98
CA PHE A 239 4.98 11.91 16.75
C PHE A 239 3.49 11.59 16.58
N TRP A 240 3.14 10.58 15.79
CA TRP A 240 1.73 10.17 15.67
C TRP A 240 1.14 9.68 16.99
N CYS A 241 1.90 8.89 17.76
CA CYS A 241 1.49 8.47 19.10
C CYS A 241 1.27 9.65 20.03
N ARG A 242 2.20 10.60 20.05
CA ARG A 242 2.13 11.80 20.90
C ARG A 242 0.92 12.65 20.52
N TRP A 243 0.76 12.99 19.25
CA TRP A 243 -0.39 13.76 18.77
C TRP A 243 -1.71 13.07 19.10
N MET A 244 -1.84 11.77 18.83
CA MET A 244 -3.07 11.02 19.14
C MET A 244 -3.40 11.04 20.64
N GLN A 245 -2.37 10.99 21.49
CA GLN A 245 -2.53 10.96 22.94
C GLN A 245 -2.85 12.33 23.53
N ASP A 246 -2.10 13.36 23.12
CA ASP A 246 -2.16 14.71 23.69
C ASP A 246 -3.37 15.47 23.12
N ALA A 247 -3.55 15.45 21.80
CA ALA A 247 -4.60 16.21 21.12
C ALA A 247 -5.99 15.54 21.17
N ASN A 248 -6.04 14.22 21.38
CA ASN A 248 -7.23 13.38 21.26
C ASN A 248 -8.15 13.82 20.08
N PRO A 249 -7.65 13.71 18.84
CA PRO A 249 -8.16 14.47 17.69
C PRO A 249 -9.49 13.94 17.13
N TYR A 250 -10.00 12.82 17.64
CA TYR A 250 -11.25 12.22 17.21
C TYR A 250 -12.30 12.27 18.33
N ASP A 251 -13.53 12.58 17.94
CA ASP A 251 -14.69 12.61 18.83
C ASP A 251 -15.15 11.18 19.23
N ARG A 252 -16.17 11.11 20.08
CA ARG A 252 -16.72 9.83 20.56
C ARG A 252 -17.36 8.97 19.45
N ARG A 253 -17.62 9.54 18.28
CA ARG A 253 -18.13 8.87 17.09
C ARG A 253 -17.00 8.47 16.13
N GLY A 254 -15.75 8.72 16.50
CA GLY A 254 -14.56 8.40 15.71
C GLY A 254 -14.28 9.44 14.61
N ARG A 255 -14.99 10.56 14.59
CA ARG A 255 -14.83 11.61 13.56
C ARG A 255 -13.77 12.60 14.01
N LEU A 256 -12.99 13.11 13.08
CA LEU A 256 -12.03 14.17 13.39
C LEU A 256 -12.76 15.40 13.93
N THR A 257 -12.24 16.03 14.99
CA THR A 257 -12.89 17.22 15.58
C THR A 257 -12.83 18.42 14.64
N ALA A 258 -13.79 19.34 14.76
CA ALA A 258 -13.84 20.54 13.92
C ALA A 258 -12.56 21.39 14.00
N LEU A 259 -11.93 21.44 15.19
CA LEU A 259 -10.64 22.10 15.39
C LEU A 259 -9.57 21.51 14.46
N TRP A 260 -9.40 20.19 14.48
CA TRP A 260 -8.41 19.50 13.65
C TRP A 260 -8.74 19.53 12.16
N VAL A 261 -10.02 19.51 11.79
CA VAL A 261 -10.45 19.75 10.41
C VAL A 261 -9.95 21.12 9.94
N GLY A 262 -10.18 22.18 10.72
CA GLY A 262 -9.73 23.53 10.38
C GLY A 262 -8.21 23.66 10.23
N HIS A 263 -7.43 23.05 11.13
CA HIS A 263 -5.95 23.06 11.00
C HIS A 263 -5.47 22.31 9.75
N ILE A 264 -6.08 21.18 9.42
CA ILE A 264 -5.73 20.44 8.20
C ILE A 264 -6.10 21.23 6.95
N GLU A 265 -7.29 21.84 6.92
CA GLU A 265 -7.71 22.71 5.83
C GLU A 265 -6.74 23.88 5.64
N PHE A 266 -6.28 24.50 6.73
CA PHE A 266 -5.23 25.51 6.69
C PHE A 266 -3.94 24.99 6.06
N LEU A 267 -3.43 23.83 6.49
CA LEU A 267 -2.23 23.26 5.90
C LEU A 267 -2.38 23.02 4.39
N VAL A 268 -3.52 22.47 3.96
CA VAL A 268 -3.82 22.24 2.54
C VAL A 268 -3.90 23.56 1.77
N GLN A 269 -4.59 24.56 2.30
CA GLN A 269 -4.77 25.87 1.66
C GLN A 269 -3.44 26.60 1.45
N HIS A 270 -2.47 26.37 2.32
CA HIS A 270 -1.16 27.01 2.29
C HIS A 270 -0.04 26.12 1.71
N ASP A 271 -0.39 24.96 1.13
CA ASP A 271 0.57 24.00 0.54
C ASP A 271 1.63 23.52 1.55
N ASN A 272 1.25 23.44 2.83
CA ASN A 272 2.09 22.92 3.89
C ASN A 272 1.92 21.39 3.97
N PRO A 273 3.02 20.62 4.09
CA PRO A 273 2.94 19.17 4.14
C PRO A 273 2.26 18.70 5.43
N ILE A 274 1.29 17.80 5.29
CA ILE A 274 0.68 17.11 6.43
C ILE A 274 1.62 16.00 6.87
N THR A 275 2.22 16.13 8.06
CA THR A 275 3.12 15.14 8.66
C THR A 275 2.82 14.96 10.14
N ALA A 276 3.27 13.87 10.76
CA ALA A 276 3.14 13.66 12.21
C ALA A 276 3.76 14.82 13.01
N GLU A 277 4.90 15.32 12.54
CA GLU A 277 5.61 16.45 13.14
C GLU A 277 4.75 17.72 13.10
N ALA A 278 4.14 18.02 11.95
CA ALA A 278 3.23 19.14 11.79
C ALA A 278 2.09 19.11 12.81
N MET A 279 1.47 17.93 12.96
CA MET A 279 0.36 17.75 13.87
C MET A 279 0.77 17.98 15.33
N VAL A 280 1.95 17.50 15.74
CA VAL A 280 2.48 17.73 17.10
C VAL A 280 2.79 19.20 17.32
N GLN A 281 3.36 19.90 16.34
CA GLN A 281 3.72 21.30 16.48
C GLN A 281 2.48 22.20 16.58
N ILE A 282 1.45 21.95 15.76
CA ILE A 282 0.16 22.64 15.89
C ILE A 282 -0.44 22.43 17.28
N GLN A 283 -0.43 21.19 17.79
CA GLN A 283 -0.93 20.92 19.15
C GLN A 283 -0.18 21.72 20.22
N LYS A 284 1.15 21.84 20.12
CA LYS A 284 1.95 22.64 21.06
C LYS A 284 1.58 24.12 21.02
N ILE A 285 1.31 24.67 19.83
CA ILE A 285 0.88 26.06 19.65
C ILE A 285 -0.49 26.27 20.32
N GLU A 286 -1.44 25.36 20.09
CA GLU A 286 -2.77 25.41 20.72
C GLU A 286 -2.71 25.30 22.25
N GLU A 287 -1.71 24.61 22.79
CA GLU A 287 -1.44 24.53 24.24
C GLU A 287 -0.71 25.77 24.80
N GLY A 288 -0.37 26.75 23.96
CA GLY A 288 0.32 27.98 24.36
C GLY A 288 1.81 27.78 24.62
N SER A 289 2.45 26.82 23.97
CA SER A 289 3.90 26.63 24.03
C SER A 289 4.64 27.69 23.21
N ASP A 290 5.55 28.43 23.85
CA ASP A 290 6.41 29.43 23.19
C ASP A 290 7.52 28.80 22.30
N GLU A 291 7.68 27.48 22.32
CA GLU A 291 8.65 26.75 21.49
C GLU A 291 8.09 26.50 20.08
N VAL A 292 7.82 27.57 19.34
CA VAL A 292 7.46 27.49 17.92
C VAL A 292 8.76 27.41 17.12
N TYR A 293 9.15 26.20 16.71
CA TYR A 293 10.12 26.06 15.62
C TYR A 293 9.52 26.67 14.35
N GLU A 294 10.36 27.16 13.42
CA GLU A 294 10.04 27.84 12.14
C GLU A 294 9.13 27.01 11.20
N PHE A 295 7.92 26.68 11.66
CA PHE A 295 7.06 25.65 11.09
C PHE A 295 6.22 26.15 9.93
N ILE A 296 6.01 27.45 9.90
CA ILE A 296 5.39 28.15 8.80
C ILE A 296 6.44 29.12 8.32
N ASP A 297 6.69 29.15 7.02
CA ASP A 297 7.41 30.24 6.38
C ASP A 297 6.58 31.51 6.62
N ASP A 298 6.78 32.10 7.80
CA ASP A 298 6.08 33.28 8.30
C ASP A 298 6.36 34.47 7.37
N GLU A 299 7.47 34.42 6.63
CA GLU A 299 7.81 35.35 5.57
C GLU A 299 6.85 35.27 4.37
N ARG A 300 6.39 34.07 4.01
CA ARG A 300 5.36 33.86 2.97
C ARG A 300 3.97 34.29 3.42
N LEU A 301 3.61 34.07 4.68
CA LEU A 301 2.33 34.55 5.23
C LEU A 301 2.29 36.08 5.29
N ARG A 302 3.32 36.72 5.86
CA ARG A 302 3.43 38.19 5.92
C ARG A 302 3.41 38.83 4.53
N LYS A 303 4.12 38.26 3.55
CA LYS A 303 4.10 38.76 2.16
C LYS A 303 2.71 38.70 1.50
N LYS A 304 1.86 37.75 1.91
CA LYS A 304 0.52 37.59 1.34
C LYS A 304 -0.47 38.57 1.97
N GLU A 305 -0.37 38.82 3.27
CA GLU A 305 -1.14 39.87 3.96
C GLU A 305 -0.75 41.27 3.45
N ASP A 306 0.54 41.55 3.27
CA ASP A 306 1.03 42.82 2.72
C ASP A 306 0.57 43.07 1.27
N ALA A 307 0.26 42.02 0.51
CA ALA A 307 -0.26 42.13 -0.85
C ALA A 307 -1.76 42.44 -0.86
N VAL A 308 -2.53 41.78 0.01
CA VAL A 308 -3.98 42.01 0.15
C VAL A 308 -4.26 43.42 0.69
N VAL A 309 -3.50 43.88 1.68
CA VAL A 309 -3.63 45.24 2.24
C VAL A 309 -3.27 46.32 1.20
N LYS A 310 -2.38 46.03 0.25
CA LYS A 310 -2.06 46.98 -0.83
C LYS A 310 -3.16 47.07 -1.89
N GLU A 311 -3.82 45.96 -2.21
CA GLU A 311 -4.96 45.99 -3.13
C GLU A 311 -6.16 46.75 -2.55
N GLU A 312 -6.42 46.65 -1.24
CA GLU A 312 -7.51 47.40 -0.59
C GLU A 312 -7.26 48.91 -0.49
N VAL A 313 -6.00 49.35 -0.49
CA VAL A 313 -5.64 50.79 -0.41
C VAL A 313 -5.61 51.46 -1.78
N GLU A 314 -5.56 50.70 -2.88
CA GLU A 314 -5.59 51.25 -4.25
C GLU A 314 -7.01 51.32 -4.86
N GLU A 315 -8.04 50.77 -4.20
CA GLU A 315 -9.44 50.81 -4.65
C GLU A 315 -10.32 51.90 -3.98
N ASP A 316 -9.77 52.69 -3.05
CA ASP A 316 -10.43 53.87 -2.40
C ASP A 316 -9.95 55.22 -2.98
#